data_AF-T1B217-F1
#
_entry.id   AF-T1B217-F1
#
_cell.length_a   1.000
_cell.length_b   1.000
_cell.length_c   1.000
_cell.angle_alpha   90.00
_cell.angle_beta   90.00
_cell.angle_gamma   90.00
#
_symmetry.space_group_name_H-M   'P 1'
#
loop_
_entity.id
_entity.type
_entity.pdbx_description
1 polymer ?
#
loop_
_entity_poly.entity_id
_entity_poly.type
_entity_poly.pdbx_seq_one_letter_code
_entity_poly.pdbx_strand_id
1 'polypeptide(L)'
;HLLADLGSPNRTADPTTSNDNPYSESQFRTFKYRPDFPDRFGSFEDAQAHCQRFMTWYNEDHMHSGIGYHTPADVHYGRAEQVRELRGAVLLDAYAEHPERFVRKIPTPPTLPTVAWINQPVKEVADSLN
;
A
#
# COMPACT_ATOMS: atom_id res chain seq x y z
N HIS A 1 12.10 -26.78 -3.18
CA HIS A 1 13.49 -26.55 -2.76
C HIS A 1 13.79 -25.05 -2.61
N LEU A 2 13.67 -24.23 -3.66
CA LEU A 2 13.99 -22.79 -3.62
C LEU A 2 13.46 -21.98 -2.40
N LEU A 3 12.19 -22.15 -2.00
CA LEU A 3 11.58 -21.34 -0.92
C LEU A 3 11.97 -21.80 0.49
N ALA A 4 12.22 -23.11 0.67
CA ALA A 4 12.65 -23.67 1.94
C ALA A 4 14.12 -23.31 2.25
N ASP A 5 14.96 -23.24 1.21
CA ASP A 5 16.38 -22.87 1.34
C ASP A 5 16.56 -21.39 1.73
N LEU A 6 15.56 -20.54 1.45
CA LEU A 6 15.51 -19.13 1.85
C LEU A 6 14.84 -18.91 3.22
N GLY A 7 14.49 -19.99 3.94
CA GLY A 7 13.84 -19.91 5.25
C GLY A 7 12.39 -19.41 5.21
N SER A 8 11.78 -19.34 4.03
CA SER A 8 10.42 -18.84 3.88
C SER A 8 9.41 -19.99 3.96
N PRO A 9 8.49 -20.01 4.94
CA PRO A 9 7.47 -21.05 5.01
C PRO A 9 6.56 -20.98 3.79
N ASN A 10 6.40 -22.11 3.08
CA ASN A 10 5.43 -22.23 2.00
C ASN A 10 4.01 -22.14 2.57
N ARG A 11 3.35 -21.00 2.34
CA ARG A 11 1.91 -20.84 2.58
C ARG A 11 1.19 -20.85 1.24
N THR A 12 0.41 -21.90 0.99
CA THR A 12 -0.52 -21.95 -0.13
C THR A 12 -1.85 -21.31 0.29
N ALA A 13 -2.36 -20.36 -0.49
CA ALA A 13 -3.71 -19.84 -0.33
C ALA A 13 -4.74 -20.96 -0.61
N ASP A 14 -5.92 -20.89 0.02
CA ASP A 14 -6.99 -21.84 -0.28
C ASP A 14 -7.53 -21.52 -1.69
N PRO A 15 -7.57 -22.50 -2.62
CA PRO A 15 -8.04 -22.27 -3.99
C PRO A 15 -9.48 -21.76 -4.09
N THR A 16 -10.28 -21.79 -3.02
CA THR A 16 -11.68 -21.36 -3.00
C THR A 16 -11.93 -19.98 -2.37
N THR A 17 -10.91 -19.33 -1.79
CA THR A 17 -11.08 -18.05 -1.08
C THR A 17 -10.50 -16.88 -1.89
N SER A 18 -11.34 -16.11 -2.58
CA SER A 18 -10.91 -14.90 -3.32
C SER A 18 -10.28 -13.85 -2.39
N ASN A 19 -10.76 -13.75 -1.15
CA ASN A 19 -10.31 -12.72 -0.20
C ASN A 19 -8.97 -13.01 0.49
N ASP A 20 -8.25 -14.07 0.11
CA ASP A 20 -6.97 -14.41 0.75
C ASP A 20 -5.84 -13.41 0.44
N ASN A 21 -6.00 -12.50 -0.55
CA ASN A 21 -4.99 -11.49 -0.85
C ASN A 21 -5.57 -10.13 -1.31
N PRO A 22 -6.21 -9.37 -0.40
CA PRO A 22 -6.89 -8.11 -0.74
C PRO A 22 -5.92 -7.04 -1.29
N TYR A 23 -4.64 -7.10 -0.93
CA TYR A 23 -3.63 -6.14 -1.39
C TYR A 23 -3.25 -6.37 -2.85
N SER A 24 -3.01 -7.61 -3.26
CA SER A 24 -2.76 -7.89 -4.68
C SER A 24 -4.00 -7.71 -5.53
N GLU A 25 -5.21 -8.01 -5.03
CA GLU A 25 -6.45 -7.72 -5.76
C GLU A 25 -6.62 -6.21 -6.00
N SER A 26 -6.36 -5.38 -4.98
CA SER A 26 -6.37 -3.93 -5.11
C SER A 26 -5.34 -3.45 -6.15
N GLN A 27 -4.12 -3.99 -6.11
CA GLN A 27 -3.08 -3.69 -7.11
C GLN A 27 -3.52 -4.08 -8.53
N PHE A 28 -4.07 -5.28 -8.72
CA PHE A 28 -4.55 -5.73 -10.03
C PHE A 28 -5.72 -4.90 -10.54
N ARG A 29 -6.59 -4.41 -9.65
CA ARG A 29 -7.63 -3.47 -10.02
C ARG A 29 -7.01 -2.16 -10.51
N THR A 30 -6.08 -1.57 -9.76
CA THR A 30 -5.38 -0.35 -10.18
C THR A 30 -4.66 -0.53 -11.52
N PHE A 31 -4.03 -1.68 -11.73
CA PHE A 31 -3.37 -2.02 -12.99
C PHE A 31 -4.34 -2.05 -14.18
N LYS A 32 -5.47 -2.75 -14.05
CA LYS A 32 -6.40 -3.00 -15.15
C LYS A 32 -7.29 -1.82 -15.52
N TYR A 33 -7.62 -0.98 -14.55
CA TYR A 33 -8.62 0.09 -14.73
C TYR A 33 -8.00 1.48 -14.91
N ARG A 34 -6.68 1.58 -15.05
CA ARG A 34 -6.00 2.83 -15.35
C ARG A 34 -6.17 3.19 -16.84
N PRO A 35 -6.30 4.47 -17.21
CA PRO A 35 -6.55 4.87 -18.60
C PRO A 35 -5.48 4.43 -19.62
N ASP A 36 -4.27 4.12 -19.18
CA ASP A 36 -3.14 3.69 -20.00
C ASP A 36 -3.07 2.17 -20.22
N PHE A 37 -3.98 1.41 -19.61
CA PHE A 37 -4.06 -0.04 -19.83
C PHE A 37 -4.63 -0.34 -21.22
N PRO A 38 -3.89 -1.04 -22.11
CA PRO A 38 -4.31 -1.23 -23.48
C PRO A 38 -5.37 -2.35 -23.61
N ASP A 39 -6.24 -2.24 -24.62
CA ASP A 39 -7.19 -3.31 -24.97
C ASP A 39 -6.47 -4.63 -25.31
N ARG A 40 -5.30 -4.53 -25.98
CA ARG A 40 -4.40 -5.64 -26.31
C ARG A 40 -2.96 -5.17 -26.35
N PHE A 41 -2.03 -6.02 -25.91
CA PHE A 41 -0.60 -5.81 -26.14
C PHE A 41 -0.20 -6.29 -27.55
N GLY A 42 0.71 -5.58 -28.21
CA GLY A 42 1.21 -5.95 -29.53
C GLY A 42 2.22 -7.10 -29.50
N SER A 43 2.92 -7.26 -28.38
CA SER A 43 3.94 -8.29 -28.16
C SER A 43 4.12 -8.57 -26.66
N PHE A 44 4.93 -9.58 -26.34
CA PHE A 44 5.34 -9.84 -24.95
C PHE A 44 6.19 -8.69 -24.40
N GLU A 45 7.09 -8.16 -25.23
CA GLU A 45 7.98 -7.05 -24.90
C GLU A 45 7.18 -5.79 -24.55
N ASP A 46 6.10 -5.51 -25.29
CA ASP A 46 5.18 -4.40 -24.99
C ASP A 46 4.51 -4.57 -23.62
N ALA A 47 4.05 -5.79 -23.33
CA ALA A 47 3.45 -6.12 -22.04
C ALA A 47 4.45 -5.97 -20.90
N GLN A 48 5.67 -6.47 -21.07
CA GLN A 48 6.73 -6.34 -20.08
C GLN A 48 7.10 -4.88 -19.83
N ALA A 49 7.27 -4.08 -20.88
CA ALA A 49 7.57 -2.66 -20.77
C ALA A 49 6.45 -1.89 -20.07
N HIS A 50 5.19 -2.22 -20.37
CA HIS A 50 4.04 -1.66 -19.67
C HIS A 50 4.03 -2.02 -18.18
N CYS A 51 4.23 -3.29 -17.83
CA CYS A 51 4.33 -3.75 -16.44
C CYS A 51 5.45 -3.03 -15.67
N GLN A 52 6.63 -2.86 -16.27
CA GLN A 52 7.75 -2.14 -15.64
C GLN A 52 7.39 -0.70 -15.31
N ARG A 53 6.84 0.04 -16.29
CA ARG A 53 6.40 1.43 -16.07
C ARG A 53 5.32 1.51 -14.99
N PHE A 54 4.36 0.59 -15.02
CA PHE A 54 3.33 0.53 -14.00
C PHE A 54 3.92 0.29 -12.61
N MET A 55 4.83 -0.67 -12.44
CA MET A 55 5.40 -1.00 -11.13
C MET A 55 6.24 0.14 -10.57
N THR A 56 7.03 0.82 -11.40
CA THR A 56 7.77 2.02 -10.99
C THR A 56 6.80 3.09 -10.50
N TRP A 57 5.81 3.44 -11.30
CA TRP A 57 4.82 4.45 -10.93
C TRP A 57 4.03 4.06 -9.67
N TYR A 58 3.58 2.81 -9.56
CA TYR A 58 2.80 2.31 -8.43
C TYR A 58 3.58 2.41 -7.12
N ASN A 59 4.89 2.13 -7.15
CA ASN A 59 5.74 2.10 -5.96
C ASN A 59 6.35 3.45 -5.59
N GLU A 60 6.65 4.31 -6.57
CA GLU A 60 7.42 5.53 -6.35
C GLU A 60 6.58 6.81 -6.45
N ASP A 61 5.49 6.81 -7.21
CA ASP A 61 4.74 8.03 -7.54
C ASP A 61 3.28 8.01 -7.05
N HIS A 62 2.63 6.85 -7.14
CA HIS A 62 1.21 6.72 -6.82
C HIS A 62 0.98 6.84 -5.31
N MET A 63 0.13 7.78 -4.90
CA MET A 63 -0.22 7.98 -3.50
C MET A 63 -1.41 7.09 -3.12
N HIS A 64 -1.20 6.19 -2.15
CA HIS A 64 -2.19 5.17 -1.78
C HIS A 64 -2.97 5.60 -0.53
N SER A 65 -4.28 5.73 -0.67
CA SER A 65 -5.16 6.13 0.44
C SER A 65 -5.11 5.15 1.63
N GLY A 66 -4.96 3.84 1.35
CA GLY A 66 -4.87 2.80 2.37
C GLY A 66 -3.64 2.89 3.29
N ILE A 67 -2.62 3.64 2.88
CA ILE A 67 -1.40 3.92 3.68
C ILE A 67 -1.23 5.43 3.89
N GLY A 68 -2.32 6.17 4.06
CA GLY A 68 -2.25 7.59 4.41
C GLY A 68 -1.73 8.50 3.28
N TYR A 69 -1.97 8.12 2.02
CA TYR A 69 -1.44 8.79 0.83
C TYR A 69 0.09 8.82 0.81
N HIS A 70 0.74 7.74 1.25
CA HIS A 70 2.16 7.50 1.01
C HIS A 70 2.35 6.63 -0.23
N THR A 71 3.58 6.65 -0.76
CA THR A 71 3.99 5.67 -1.77
C THR A 71 4.41 4.38 -1.07
N PRO A 72 4.34 3.21 -1.73
CA PRO A 72 4.84 1.97 -1.17
C PRO A 72 6.33 2.06 -0.84
N ALA A 73 7.12 2.79 -1.64
CA ALA A 73 8.53 3.05 -1.37
C ALA A 73 8.75 3.83 -0.07
N ASP A 74 7.95 4.87 0.20
CA ASP A 74 8.04 5.63 1.46
C ASP A 74 7.84 4.74 2.67
N VAL A 75 6.87 3.82 2.60
CA VAL A 75 6.59 2.89 3.71
C VAL A 75 7.68 1.83 3.80
N HIS A 76 8.08 1.24 2.68
CA HIS A 76 9.08 0.17 2.64
C HIS A 76 10.45 0.62 3.15
N TYR A 77 10.89 1.83 2.78
CA TYR A 77 12.16 2.40 3.21
C TYR A 77 12.06 3.20 4.52
N GLY A 78 10.92 3.16 5.22
CA GLY A 78 10.75 3.80 6.53
C GLY A 78 10.74 5.34 6.52
N ARG A 79 10.44 5.96 5.37
CA ARG A 79 10.39 7.43 5.19
C ARG A 79 9.04 8.04 5.54
N ALA A 80 8.03 7.19 5.76
CA ALA A 80 6.65 7.63 5.95
C ALA A 80 6.47 8.66 7.09
N GLU A 81 7.08 8.45 8.24
CA GLU A 81 6.97 9.40 9.38
C GLU A 81 7.57 10.76 9.03
N GLN A 82 8.76 10.79 8.42
CA GLN A 82 9.38 12.04 7.99
C GLN A 82 8.51 12.80 6.98
N VAL A 83 7.96 12.09 5.98
CA VAL A 83 7.04 12.70 5.00
C VAL A 83 5.78 13.22 5.69
N ARG A 84 5.27 12.51 6.71
CA ARG A 84 4.10 12.92 7.48
C ARG A 84 4.37 14.18 8.31
N GLU A 85 5.53 14.30 8.94
CA GLU A 85 5.95 15.51 9.67
C GLU A 85 6.02 16.72 8.74
N LEU A 86 6.65 16.58 7.57
CA LEU A 86 6.75 17.64 6.57
C LEU A 86 5.36 18.09 6.09
N ARG A 87 4.44 17.14 5.84
CA ARG A 87 3.04 17.45 5.51
C ARG A 87 2.33 18.20 6.65
N GLY A 88 2.65 17.86 7.90
CA GLY A 88 2.10 18.53 9.07
C GLY A 88 2.46 20.01 9.10
N ALA A 89 3.73 20.35 8.83
CA ALA A 89 4.19 21.74 8.75
C ALA A 89 3.44 22.52 7.64
N VAL A 90 3.36 21.95 6.43
CA VAL A 90 2.64 22.59 5.30
C VAL A 90 1.16 22.83 5.62
N LEU A 91 0.50 21.87 6.29
CA LEU A 91 -0.89 22.01 6.70
C LEU A 91 -1.08 23.07 7.78
N LEU A 92 -0.13 23.22 8.69
CA LEU A 92 -0.15 24.25 9.72
C LEU A 92 0.04 25.65 9.10
N ASP A 93 0.97 25.79 8.17
CA ASP A 93 1.20 27.04 7.43
C ASP A 93 -0.05 27.45 6.65
N ALA A 94 -0.66 26.50 5.92
CA ALA A 94 -1.90 26.74 5.19
C ALA A 94 -3.07 27.14 6.11
N TYR A 95 -3.14 26.55 7.31
CA TYR A 95 -4.14 26.90 8.32
C TYR A 95 -3.92 28.31 8.87
N ALA A 96 -2.66 28.70 9.09
CA ALA A 96 -2.33 30.05 9.58
C ALA A 96 -2.70 31.14 8.56
N GLU A 97 -2.51 30.87 7.26
CA GLU A 97 -2.84 31.81 6.18
C GLU A 97 -4.35 31.90 5.93
N HIS A 98 -5.05 30.76 5.97
CA HIS A 98 -6.47 30.66 5.58
C HIS A 98 -7.29 29.78 6.54
N PRO A 99 -7.47 30.19 7.82
CA PRO A 99 -8.21 29.39 8.79
C PRO A 99 -9.66 29.13 8.39
N GLU A 100 -10.28 30.02 7.62
CA GLU A 100 -11.65 29.89 7.10
C GLU A 100 -11.85 28.69 6.17
N ARG A 101 -10.78 28.20 5.52
CA ARG A 101 -10.83 27.00 4.67
C ARG A 101 -10.91 25.70 5.49
N PHE A 102 -10.59 25.74 6.77
CA PHE A 102 -10.49 24.57 7.65
C PHE A 102 -11.57 24.62 8.74
N VAL A 103 -12.73 24.10 8.41
CA VAL A 103 -13.90 24.11 9.29
C VAL A 103 -13.63 23.25 10.54
N ARG A 104 -13.72 23.87 11.73
CA ARG A 104 -13.70 23.30 13.10
C ARG A 104 -12.37 22.84 13.68
N LYS A 105 -11.32 22.57 12.89
CA LYS A 105 -10.05 22.09 13.44
C LYS A 105 -8.84 22.40 12.56
N ILE A 106 -7.67 22.42 13.20
CA ILE A 106 -6.38 22.44 12.51
C ILE A 106 -6.28 21.14 11.68
N PRO A 107 -5.93 21.23 10.38
CA PRO A 107 -5.74 20.05 9.54
C PRO A 107 -4.59 19.17 10.07
N THR A 108 -4.71 17.85 9.89
CA THR A 108 -3.68 16.89 10.33
C THR A 108 -3.47 15.85 9.23
N PRO A 109 -2.21 15.49 8.90
CA PRO A 109 -1.96 14.42 7.96
C PRO A 109 -2.57 13.08 8.43
N PRO A 110 -3.10 12.26 7.52
CA PRO A 110 -3.59 10.92 7.86
C PRO A 110 -2.53 10.08 8.59
N THR A 111 -2.97 9.19 9.47
CA THR A 111 -2.09 8.23 10.14
C THR A 111 -1.86 7.02 9.25
N LEU A 112 -0.68 6.42 9.35
CA LEU A 112 -0.41 5.14 8.71
C LEU A 112 -1.01 3.98 9.52
N PRO A 113 -1.47 2.90 8.86
CA PRO A 113 -1.81 1.67 9.56
C PRO A 113 -0.55 1.08 10.20
N THR A 114 -0.67 0.65 11.47
CA THR A 114 0.47 0.11 12.22
C THR A 114 0.87 -1.30 11.75
N VAL A 115 -0.12 -2.11 11.35
CA VAL A 115 0.11 -3.47 10.86
C VAL A 115 -0.93 -3.80 9.78
N ALA A 116 -0.49 -4.51 8.75
CA ALA A 116 -1.33 -5.08 7.71
C ALA A 116 -1.09 -6.60 7.65
N TRP A 117 -2.17 -7.38 7.58
CA TRP A 117 -2.09 -8.85 7.51
C TRP A 117 -2.75 -9.32 6.21
N ILE A 118 -2.05 -10.19 5.46
CA ILE A 118 -2.67 -11.01 4.40
C ILE A 118 -3.40 -12.19 5.06
N ASN A 119 -2.74 -12.82 6.04
CA ASN A 119 -3.30 -13.87 6.89
C ASN A 119 -2.94 -13.54 8.34
N GLN A 120 -3.86 -12.98 9.11
CA GLN A 120 -3.59 -12.66 10.51
C GLN A 120 -3.42 -13.98 11.29
N PRO A 121 -2.31 -14.18 12.02
CA PRO A 121 -2.18 -15.36 12.86
C PRO A 121 -3.27 -15.35 13.95
N VAL A 122 -3.95 -16.48 14.12
CA VAL A 122 -4.89 -16.67 15.23
C VAL A 122 -4.10 -16.49 16.53
N LYS A 123 -4.57 -15.63 17.44
CA LYS A 123 -3.96 -15.53 18.76
C LYS A 123 -4.13 -16.87 19.46
N GLU A 124 -3.03 -17.54 19.77
CA GLU A 124 -3.04 -18.65 20.72
C GLU A 124 -3.56 -18.08 22.05
N VAL A 125 -4.72 -18.58 22.49
CA VAL A 125 -5.17 -18.38 23.86
C VAL A 125 -4.16 -19.16 24.69
N ALA A 126 -3.30 -18.47 25.41
CA ALA A 126 -2.41 -19.11 26.37
C ALA A 126 -3.29 -19.92 27.33
N ASP A 127 -3.22 -21.25 27.23
CA ASP A 127 -3.82 -22.15 28.18
C ASP A 127 -3.27 -21.78 29.55
N SER A 128 -4.14 -21.12 30.31
CA SER A 128 -3.93 -20.84 31.72
C SER A 128 -4.16 -22.17 32.43
N LEU A 129 -3.14 -23.04 32.42
CA LEU A 129 -3.13 -24.24 33.24
C LEU A 129 -2.97 -23.81 34.70
N ASN A 130 -4.09 -23.90 35.42
CA ASN A 130 -4.14 -24.10 36.87
C ASN A 130 -3.35 -25.35 37.28
#